data_AF-A0A7S4DQ45-F1
#
_entry.id   AF-A0A7S4DQ45-F1
#
_cell.length_a   1.000
_cell.length_b   1.000
_cell.length_c   1.000
_cell.angle_alpha   90.00
_cell.angle_beta   90.00
_cell.angle_gamma   90.00
#
_symmetry.space_group_name_H-M   'P 1'
#
loop_
_entity.id
_entity.type
_entity.pdbx_description
1 polymer ?
#
loop_
_entity_poly.entity_id
_entity_poly.type
_entity_poly.pdbx_seq_one_letter_code
_entity_poly.pdbx_strand_id
1 'polypeptide(L)'
;MIATDGVFSMDGDIAPLDEICALAEKHGAYVFVDECHATGFIGPTGRGTPELKGVMDKVLVITSTLGKALGGATGGYTTGPAQLISLLRNKSRPYLFSNTLAPCVVGASLVVFDRLSKDTSLRDKLEANTTYFREAMSGYGFEISGDPACPIVPVMLGDARLAAEFADEMLERGIYVIGFSYPVVPKGKARIRTQISAAHSQEQLQHAVQSFVEVGRAKGVIS
;
A
#
# COMPACT_ATOMS: atom_id res chain seq x y z
N MET A 1 24.57 -0.95 -0.02
CA MET A 1 23.21 -0.85 0.56
C MET A 1 22.22 -1.19 -0.53
N ILE A 2 21.22 -1.99 -0.22
CA ILE A 2 20.08 -2.30 -1.09
C ILE A 2 18.88 -1.52 -0.54
N ALA A 3 18.20 -0.75 -1.38
CA ALA A 3 17.02 0.01 -1.01
C ALA A 3 15.84 -0.46 -1.87
N THR A 4 14.69 -0.69 -1.24
CA THR A 4 13.47 -1.14 -1.90
C THR A 4 12.24 -0.59 -1.18
N ASP A 5 11.13 -0.49 -1.90
CA ASP A 5 9.82 -0.45 -1.25
C ASP A 5 9.50 -1.86 -0.73
N GLY A 6 8.78 -1.95 0.39
CA GLY A 6 8.18 -3.21 0.83
C GLY A 6 6.96 -3.56 -0.01
N VAL A 7 6.08 -2.58 -0.24
CA VAL A 7 4.92 -2.68 -1.13
C VAL A 7 5.05 -1.63 -2.24
N PHE A 8 5.07 -2.08 -3.49
CA PHE A 8 5.11 -1.22 -4.65
C PHE A 8 3.73 -0.62 -4.91
N SER A 9 3.64 0.70 -4.77
CA SER A 9 2.35 1.39 -4.67
C SER A 9 1.44 1.22 -5.88
N MET A 10 1.97 1.16 -7.11
CA MET A 10 1.16 1.12 -8.33
C MET A 10 0.63 -0.26 -8.66
N ASP A 11 1.45 -1.29 -8.43
CA ASP A 11 1.17 -2.67 -8.81
C ASP A 11 0.59 -3.49 -7.66
N GLY A 12 0.81 -3.06 -6.41
CA GLY A 12 0.44 -3.83 -5.22
C GLY A 12 1.36 -5.03 -4.96
N ASP A 13 2.52 -5.08 -5.62
CA ASP A 13 3.50 -6.14 -5.43
C ASP A 13 4.23 -5.99 -4.09
N ILE A 14 4.53 -7.12 -3.46
CA ILE A 14 5.33 -7.18 -2.23
C ILE A 14 6.75 -7.62 -2.60
N ALA A 15 7.75 -6.87 -2.15
CA ALA A 15 9.15 -7.21 -2.37
C ALA A 15 9.51 -8.57 -1.71
N PRO A 16 10.32 -9.42 -2.37
CA PRO A 16 10.84 -10.65 -1.78
C PRO A 16 11.98 -10.32 -0.79
N LEU A 17 11.62 -9.70 0.34
CA LEU A 17 12.60 -9.20 1.31
C LEU A 17 13.47 -10.32 1.92
N ASP A 18 12.96 -11.53 2.00
CA ASP A 18 13.70 -12.72 2.39
C ASP A 18 14.87 -13.00 1.43
N GLU A 19 14.62 -12.97 0.13
CA GLU A 19 15.66 -13.13 -0.90
C GLU A 19 16.62 -11.94 -0.93
N ILE A 20 16.10 -10.72 -0.81
CA ILE A 20 16.91 -9.49 -0.78
C ILE A 20 17.84 -9.48 0.44
N CYS A 21 17.34 -9.87 1.62
CA CYS A 21 18.16 -9.94 2.83
C CYS A 21 19.23 -11.03 2.71
N ALA A 22 18.91 -12.21 2.14
CA ALA A 22 19.89 -13.26 1.90
C ALA A 22 21.00 -12.80 0.93
N LEU A 23 20.64 -12.06 -0.13
CA LEU A 23 21.61 -11.47 -1.05
C LEU A 23 22.46 -10.39 -0.36
N ALA A 24 21.84 -9.54 0.45
CA ALA A 24 22.54 -8.48 1.18
C ALA A 24 23.60 -9.08 2.11
N GLU A 25 23.25 -10.13 2.85
CA GLU A 25 24.16 -10.87 3.73
C GLU A 25 25.36 -11.43 2.96
N LYS A 26 25.11 -12.11 1.82
CA LYS A 26 26.17 -12.65 0.94
C LYS A 26 27.17 -11.58 0.49
N HIS A 27 26.72 -10.35 0.30
CA HIS A 27 27.54 -9.24 -0.21
C HIS A 27 27.99 -8.24 0.86
N GLY A 28 27.72 -8.50 2.15
CA GLY A 28 28.03 -7.57 3.24
C GLY A 28 27.33 -6.21 3.10
N ALA A 29 26.14 -6.19 2.50
CA ALA A 29 25.35 -4.99 2.28
C ALA A 29 24.26 -4.83 3.35
N TYR A 30 23.90 -3.59 3.65
CA TYR A 30 22.72 -3.27 4.45
C TYR A 30 21.45 -3.19 3.59
N VAL A 31 20.30 -3.49 4.20
CA VAL A 31 18.97 -3.34 3.59
C VAL A 31 18.24 -2.14 4.20
N PHE A 32 17.67 -1.31 3.33
CA PHE A 32 16.76 -0.22 3.62
C PHE A 32 15.40 -0.55 2.98
N VAL A 33 14.31 -0.42 3.74
CA VAL A 33 12.96 -0.68 3.23
C VAL A 33 12.03 0.51 3.48
N ASP A 34 11.30 0.93 2.45
CA ASP A 34 10.17 1.85 2.60
C ASP A 34 8.86 1.07 2.83
N GLU A 35 8.24 1.27 3.99
CA GLU A 35 7.04 0.61 4.45
C GLU A 35 5.80 1.51 4.41
N CYS A 36 5.83 2.61 3.65
CA CYS A 36 4.72 3.56 3.60
C CYS A 36 3.40 2.90 3.15
N HIS A 37 3.44 1.86 2.32
CA HIS A 37 2.27 1.12 1.83
C HIS A 37 2.05 -0.22 2.54
N ALA A 38 2.61 -0.41 3.73
CA ALA A 38 2.53 -1.67 4.45
C ALA A 38 2.36 -1.51 5.97
N THR A 39 2.94 -0.47 6.56
CA THR A 39 2.85 -0.23 8.00
C THR A 39 1.39 -0.09 8.45
N GLY A 40 1.06 -0.83 9.49
CA GLY A 40 -0.23 -0.84 10.17
C GLY A 40 -1.18 -1.92 9.67
N PHE A 41 -0.86 -2.61 8.57
CA PHE A 41 -1.79 -3.58 7.99
C PHE A 41 -1.17 -4.77 7.25
N ILE A 42 0.11 -4.76 6.90
CA ILE A 42 0.80 -5.93 6.33
C ILE A 42 1.57 -6.66 7.42
N GLY A 43 1.53 -8.00 7.35
CA GLY A 43 2.12 -8.89 8.36
C GLY A 43 1.14 -9.21 9.49
N PRO A 44 1.37 -10.29 10.25
CA PRO A 44 0.47 -10.76 11.31
C PRO A 44 0.02 -9.68 12.30
N THR A 45 0.91 -8.75 12.67
CA THR A 45 0.60 -7.66 13.60
C THR A 45 0.66 -6.28 12.94
N GLY A 46 0.66 -6.22 11.61
CA GLY A 46 0.70 -4.97 10.86
C GLY A 46 2.06 -4.26 10.93
N ARG A 47 3.15 -4.94 11.29
CA ARG A 47 4.49 -4.30 11.37
C ARG A 47 5.15 -4.09 10.02
N GLY A 48 4.54 -4.60 8.95
CA GLY A 48 4.96 -4.36 7.59
C GLY A 48 5.51 -5.61 6.90
N THR A 49 6.07 -5.41 5.71
CA THR A 49 6.61 -6.50 4.89
C THR A 49 7.79 -7.26 5.51
N PRO A 50 8.68 -6.66 6.35
CA PRO A 50 9.71 -7.44 7.02
C PRO A 50 9.12 -8.43 8.04
N GLU A 51 7.96 -8.13 8.65
CA GLU A 51 7.24 -9.06 9.51
C GLU A 51 6.62 -10.19 8.68
N LEU A 52 5.94 -9.83 7.58
CA LEU A 52 5.36 -10.79 6.64
C LEU A 52 6.39 -11.79 6.11
N LYS A 53 7.61 -11.32 5.81
CA LYS A 53 8.70 -12.14 5.25
C LYS A 53 9.63 -12.74 6.31
N GLY A 54 9.38 -12.50 7.60
CA GLY A 54 10.19 -13.07 8.69
C GLY A 54 11.65 -12.57 8.73
N VAL A 55 11.89 -11.32 8.34
CA VAL A 55 13.23 -10.72 8.24
C VAL A 55 13.37 -9.37 8.97
N MET A 56 12.52 -9.14 9.98
CA MET A 56 12.53 -7.92 10.81
C MET A 56 13.93 -7.59 11.38
N ASP A 57 14.72 -8.60 11.72
CA ASP A 57 16.06 -8.51 12.29
C ASP A 57 17.17 -8.29 11.24
N LYS A 58 16.85 -8.45 9.94
CA LYS A 58 17.81 -8.32 8.82
C LYS A 58 17.73 -6.97 8.11
N VAL A 59 16.69 -6.18 8.37
CA VAL A 59 16.50 -4.85 7.79
C VAL A 59 17.14 -3.79 8.70
N LEU A 60 18.13 -3.07 8.18
CA LEU A 60 18.84 -2.04 8.97
C LEU A 60 17.97 -0.80 9.18
N VAL A 61 17.28 -0.36 8.13
CA VAL A 61 16.52 0.89 8.11
C VAL A 61 15.13 0.64 7.58
N ILE A 62 14.13 1.08 8.34
CA ILE A 62 12.74 1.12 7.87
C ILE A 62 12.29 2.57 7.85
N THR A 63 11.77 3.03 6.71
CA THR A 63 11.05 4.30 6.61
C THR A 63 9.57 4.06 6.43
N SER A 64 8.75 4.97 6.93
CA SER A 64 7.31 4.93 6.67
C SER A 64 6.68 6.31 6.86
N THR A 65 5.39 6.40 6.61
CA THR A 65 4.60 7.63 6.65
C THR A 65 3.52 7.59 7.71
N LEU A 66 3.25 8.74 8.32
CA LEU A 66 2.10 8.95 9.20
C LEU A 66 0.83 9.36 8.42
N GLY A 67 0.96 9.63 7.13
CA GLY A 67 -0.11 10.17 6.28
C GLY A 67 -0.97 9.14 5.55
N LYS A 68 -0.76 7.84 5.78
CA LYS A 68 -1.54 6.75 5.14
C LYS A 68 -2.38 6.01 6.20
N ALA A 69 -2.14 4.72 6.38
CA ALA A 69 -2.89 3.91 7.35
C ALA A 69 -2.77 4.40 8.80
N LEU A 70 -1.73 5.20 9.11
CA LEU A 70 -1.47 5.72 10.43
C LEU A 70 -2.22 7.02 10.79
N GLY A 71 -3.35 7.29 10.13
CA GLY A 71 -4.24 8.39 10.51
C GLY A 71 -4.15 9.66 9.67
N GLY A 72 -3.62 9.56 8.44
CA GLY A 72 -3.97 10.48 7.34
C GLY A 72 -3.50 11.93 7.43
N ALA A 73 -2.69 12.32 8.42
CA ALA A 73 -2.29 13.71 8.59
C ALA A 73 -1.08 14.11 7.73
N THR A 74 0.13 13.97 8.26
CA THR A 74 1.38 14.31 7.57
C THR A 74 2.56 13.78 8.37
N GLY A 75 3.73 13.69 7.74
CA GLY A 75 4.97 13.27 8.36
C GLY A 75 5.38 11.84 8.02
N GLY A 76 6.54 11.47 8.55
CA GLY A 76 7.14 10.17 8.39
C GLY A 76 8.18 9.93 9.45
N TYR A 77 8.70 8.72 9.47
CA TYR A 77 9.70 8.31 10.44
C TYR A 77 10.70 7.35 9.82
N THR A 78 11.85 7.26 10.46
CA THR A 78 12.91 6.30 10.15
C THR A 78 13.23 5.55 11.43
N THR A 79 13.25 4.23 11.36
CA THR A 79 13.71 3.37 12.44
C THR A 79 15.06 2.75 12.06
N GLY A 80 15.83 2.36 13.07
CA GLY A 80 17.15 1.78 12.91
C GLY A 80 17.95 1.87 14.21
N PRO A 81 19.22 1.45 14.22
CA PRO A 81 20.07 1.51 15.41
C PRO A 81 20.22 2.94 15.95
N ALA A 82 20.34 3.07 17.27
CA ALA A 82 20.41 4.38 17.94
C ALA A 82 21.55 5.26 17.39
N GLN A 83 22.70 4.67 17.06
CA GLN A 83 23.82 5.41 16.46
C GLN A 83 23.45 5.98 15.08
N LEU A 84 22.73 5.21 14.26
CA LEU A 84 22.26 5.66 12.96
C LEU A 84 21.24 6.79 13.11
N ILE A 85 20.25 6.65 14.00
CA ILE A 85 19.25 7.70 14.24
C ILE A 85 19.92 8.98 14.74
N SER A 86 20.91 8.87 15.64
CA SER A 86 21.69 10.02 16.10
C SER A 86 22.45 10.70 14.96
N LEU A 87 23.10 9.93 14.08
CA LEU A 87 23.77 10.44 12.90
C LEU A 87 22.80 11.18 11.98
N LEU A 88 21.65 10.58 11.67
CA LEU A 88 20.63 11.18 10.81
C LEU A 88 20.11 12.49 11.39
N ARG A 89 19.85 12.57 12.70
CA ARG A 89 19.44 13.81 13.36
C ARG A 89 20.48 14.94 13.24
N ASN A 90 21.77 14.59 13.23
CA ASN A 90 22.86 15.57 13.16
C ASN A 90 23.33 15.91 11.74
N LYS A 91 22.94 15.12 10.72
CA LYS A 91 23.44 15.28 9.34
C LYS A 91 22.36 15.45 8.28
N SER A 92 21.13 15.02 8.55
CA SER A 92 20.03 15.10 7.58
C SER A 92 19.53 16.54 7.46
N ARG A 93 19.77 17.17 6.31
CA ARG A 93 19.30 18.55 6.03
C ARG A 93 17.78 18.68 6.16
N PRO A 94 16.95 17.76 5.65
CA PRO A 94 15.50 17.81 5.85
C PRO A 94 15.06 17.76 7.32
N TYR A 95 15.84 17.13 8.20
CA TYR A 95 15.57 17.12 9.64
C TYR A 95 16.02 18.42 10.32
N LEU A 96 17.21 18.92 9.97
CA LEU A 96 17.82 20.10 10.61
C LEU A 96 17.18 21.43 10.20
N PHE A 97 16.69 21.54 8.96
CA PHE A 97 16.22 22.79 8.38
C PHE A 97 14.71 22.78 8.08
N SER A 98 13.94 22.05 8.89
CA SER A 98 12.48 22.01 8.83
C SER A 98 11.86 22.16 10.22
N ASN A 99 10.66 22.72 10.28
CA ASN A 99 9.88 22.74 11.51
C ASN A 99 9.48 21.32 11.92
N THR A 100 9.42 21.08 13.23
CA THR A 100 8.89 19.83 13.78
C THR A 100 7.40 19.65 13.45
N LEU A 101 6.92 18.42 13.50
CA LEU A 101 5.50 18.11 13.30
C LEU A 101 4.63 18.81 14.35
N ALA A 102 3.42 19.20 13.95
CA ALA A 102 2.45 19.77 14.87
C ALA A 102 2.14 18.75 16.00
N PRO A 103 2.07 19.17 17.28
CA PRO A 103 1.83 18.27 18.40
C PRO A 103 0.57 17.40 18.25
N CYS A 104 -0.49 17.92 17.62
CA CYS A 104 -1.71 17.16 17.34
C CYS A 104 -1.48 15.97 16.40
N VAL A 105 -0.60 16.11 15.41
CA VAL A 105 -0.24 15.02 14.48
C VAL A 105 0.52 13.93 15.23
N VAL A 106 1.47 14.32 16.09
CA VAL A 106 2.23 13.37 16.93
C VAL A 106 1.30 12.66 17.90
N GLY A 107 0.43 13.39 18.61
CA GLY A 107 -0.54 12.81 19.55
C GLY A 107 -1.47 11.81 18.90
N ALA A 108 -2.06 12.14 17.74
CA ALA A 108 -2.89 11.22 16.98
C ALA A 108 -2.13 9.97 16.54
N SER A 109 -0.91 10.13 16.02
CA SER A 109 -0.06 9.01 15.58
C SER A 109 0.27 8.06 16.72
N LEU A 110 0.57 8.58 17.92
CA LEU A 110 0.84 7.76 19.10
C LEU A 110 -0.38 6.91 19.51
N VAL A 111 -1.58 7.49 19.45
CA VAL A 111 -2.82 6.74 19.71
C VAL A 111 -3.04 5.65 18.67
N VAL A 112 -2.75 5.92 17.39
CA VAL A 112 -2.86 4.92 16.33
C VAL A 112 -1.86 3.78 16.55
N PHE A 113 -0.60 4.07 16.87
CA PHE A 113 0.39 3.04 17.20
C PHE A 113 -0.02 2.20 18.40
N ASP A 114 -0.52 2.82 19.47
CA ASP A 114 -1.00 2.12 20.66
C ASP A 114 -2.15 1.14 20.30
N ARG A 115 -3.12 1.59 19.48
CA ARG A 115 -4.22 0.75 19.02
C ARG A 115 -3.73 -0.43 18.18
N LEU A 116 -2.90 -0.17 17.16
CA LEU A 116 -2.37 -1.21 16.27
C LEU A 116 -1.51 -2.24 17.02
N SER A 117 -0.87 -1.84 18.12
CA SER A 117 -0.08 -2.77 18.95
C SER A 117 -0.92 -3.73 19.79
N LYS A 118 -2.22 -3.43 19.99
CA LYS A 118 -3.11 -4.16 20.91
C LYS A 118 -4.24 -4.90 20.20
N ASP A 119 -4.61 -4.47 19.00
CA ASP A 119 -5.77 -4.96 18.28
C ASP A 119 -5.49 -5.09 16.78
N THR A 120 -5.79 -6.26 16.23
CA THR A 120 -5.67 -6.55 14.80
C THR A 120 -7.01 -6.51 14.07
N SER A 121 -8.13 -6.28 14.75
CA SER A 121 -9.48 -6.41 14.17
C SER A 121 -9.67 -5.63 12.86
N LEU A 122 -9.11 -4.42 12.75
CA LEU A 122 -9.15 -3.62 11.53
C LEU A 122 -8.29 -4.21 10.41
N ARG A 123 -7.13 -4.78 10.75
CA ARG A 123 -6.27 -5.51 9.80
C ARG A 123 -6.99 -6.76 9.29
N ASP A 124 -7.52 -7.57 10.21
CA ASP A 124 -8.25 -8.80 9.90
C ASP A 124 -9.44 -8.50 8.96
N LYS A 125 -10.18 -7.41 9.25
CA LYS A 125 -11.28 -6.96 8.39
C LYS A 125 -10.79 -6.45 7.03
N LEU A 126 -9.68 -5.71 6.99
CA LEU A 126 -9.08 -5.25 5.73
C LEU A 126 -8.69 -6.44 4.84
N GLU A 127 -8.05 -7.44 5.43
CA GLU A 127 -7.64 -8.67 4.76
C GLU A 127 -8.85 -9.40 4.18
N ALA A 128 -9.89 -9.63 4.98
CA ALA A 128 -11.14 -10.26 4.53
C ALA A 128 -11.83 -9.47 3.40
N ASN A 129 -11.91 -8.14 3.54
CA ASN A 129 -12.49 -7.26 2.52
C ASN A 129 -11.67 -7.30 1.21
N THR A 130 -10.34 -7.34 1.31
CA THR A 130 -9.43 -7.38 0.16
C THR A 130 -9.56 -8.70 -0.58
N THR A 131 -9.55 -9.82 0.15
CA THR A 131 -9.75 -11.16 -0.42
C THR A 131 -11.09 -11.24 -1.15
N TYR A 132 -12.19 -10.81 -0.50
CA TYR A 132 -13.50 -10.78 -1.14
C TYR A 132 -13.50 -10.00 -2.45
N PHE A 133 -12.99 -8.76 -2.44
CA PHE A 133 -12.99 -7.91 -3.63
C PHE A 133 -12.15 -8.52 -4.76
N ARG A 134 -10.95 -9.05 -4.44
CA ARG A 134 -10.07 -9.72 -5.40
C ARG A 134 -10.73 -10.94 -6.03
N GLU A 135 -11.32 -11.81 -5.21
CA GLU A 135 -11.98 -13.03 -5.67
C GLU A 135 -13.21 -12.73 -6.53
N ALA A 136 -14.05 -11.79 -6.09
CA ALA A 136 -15.25 -11.40 -6.82
C ALA A 136 -14.90 -10.80 -8.19
N MET A 137 -13.98 -9.84 -8.23
CA MET A 137 -13.53 -9.22 -9.49
C MET A 137 -12.92 -10.24 -10.45
N SER A 138 -12.05 -11.11 -9.96
CA SER A 138 -11.43 -12.17 -10.76
C SER A 138 -12.47 -13.18 -11.25
N GLY A 139 -13.47 -13.51 -10.43
CA GLY A 139 -14.57 -14.42 -10.77
C GLY A 139 -15.46 -13.90 -11.90
N TYR A 140 -15.57 -12.58 -12.06
CA TYR A 140 -16.24 -11.94 -13.20
C TYR A 140 -15.32 -11.75 -14.43
N GLY A 141 -14.06 -12.20 -14.37
CA GLY A 141 -13.14 -12.18 -15.50
C GLY A 141 -12.25 -10.95 -15.59
N PHE A 142 -12.22 -10.07 -14.56
CA PHE A 142 -11.24 -8.99 -14.54
C PHE A 142 -9.83 -9.54 -14.29
N GLU A 143 -8.86 -9.00 -15.02
CA GLU A 143 -7.44 -9.22 -14.72
C GLU A 143 -7.02 -8.33 -13.54
N ILE A 144 -6.61 -8.95 -12.44
CA ILE A 144 -6.16 -8.28 -11.23
C ILE A 144 -4.66 -8.55 -11.02
N SER A 145 -3.87 -7.49 -10.80
CA SER A 145 -2.44 -7.62 -10.51
C SER A 145 -2.13 -7.51 -9.00
N GLY A 146 -0.85 -7.62 -8.64
CA GLY A 146 -0.36 -7.42 -7.28
C GLY A 146 -0.46 -8.65 -6.38
N ASP A 147 0.17 -8.55 -5.22
CA ASP A 147 0.17 -9.62 -4.22
C ASP A 147 -1.22 -9.76 -3.57
N PRO A 148 -1.75 -10.99 -3.39
CA PRO A 148 -3.03 -11.22 -2.73
C PRO A 148 -3.15 -10.62 -1.32
N ALA A 149 -2.04 -10.53 -0.57
CA ALA A 149 -2.01 -9.93 0.76
C ALA A 149 -2.05 -8.38 0.71
N CYS A 150 -1.91 -7.77 -0.46
CA CYS A 150 -1.90 -6.32 -0.61
C CYS A 150 -3.32 -5.76 -0.81
N PRO A 151 -3.76 -4.76 -0.01
CA PRO A 151 -5.04 -4.09 -0.17
C PRO A 151 -5.09 -3.10 -1.34
N ILE A 152 -3.99 -2.93 -2.06
CA ILE A 152 -3.98 -2.26 -3.36
C ILE A 152 -4.36 -3.32 -4.39
N VAL A 153 -5.47 -3.11 -5.09
CA VAL A 153 -6.02 -4.08 -6.04
C VAL A 153 -6.14 -3.41 -7.42
N PRO A 154 -5.09 -3.46 -8.26
CA PRO A 154 -5.15 -2.88 -9.58
C PRO A 154 -5.98 -3.75 -10.53
N VAL A 155 -7.01 -3.15 -11.12
CA VAL A 155 -7.85 -3.74 -12.17
C VAL A 155 -7.26 -3.34 -13.52
N MET A 156 -6.71 -4.30 -14.24
CA MET A 156 -5.95 -4.07 -15.46
C MET A 156 -6.88 -3.78 -16.63
N LEU A 157 -6.63 -2.66 -17.33
CA LEU A 157 -7.40 -2.23 -18.50
C LEU A 157 -6.54 -2.11 -19.77
N GLY A 158 -5.23 -1.94 -19.62
CA GLY A 158 -4.26 -1.87 -20.72
C GLY A 158 -4.23 -0.52 -21.45
N ASP A 159 -5.39 0.05 -21.78
CA ASP A 159 -5.51 1.30 -22.52
C ASP A 159 -5.81 2.53 -21.65
N ALA A 160 -5.13 3.64 -21.95
CA ALA A 160 -5.19 4.86 -21.15
C ALA A 160 -6.54 5.60 -21.27
N ARG A 161 -7.13 5.62 -22.48
CA ARG A 161 -8.42 6.27 -22.71
C ARG A 161 -9.53 5.45 -22.06
N LEU A 162 -9.48 4.14 -22.24
CA LEU A 162 -10.38 3.22 -21.56
C LEU A 162 -10.35 3.42 -20.03
N ALA A 163 -9.15 3.53 -19.43
CA ALA A 163 -9.04 3.73 -17.99
C ALA A 163 -9.61 5.07 -17.49
N ALA A 164 -9.48 6.15 -18.28
CA ALA A 164 -10.08 7.43 -17.95
C ALA A 164 -11.61 7.38 -18.05
N GLU A 165 -12.14 6.89 -19.17
CA GLU A 165 -13.59 6.78 -19.38
C GLU A 165 -14.25 5.81 -18.39
N PHE A 166 -13.57 4.72 -18.02
CA PHE A 166 -14.03 3.78 -17.00
C PHE A 166 -14.14 4.47 -15.64
N ALA A 167 -13.13 5.28 -15.26
CA ALA A 167 -13.15 6.01 -14.00
C ALA A 167 -14.28 7.06 -13.94
N ASP A 168 -14.51 7.79 -15.03
CA ASP A 168 -15.60 8.76 -15.14
C ASP A 168 -16.96 8.06 -14.98
N GLU A 169 -17.16 6.91 -15.64
CA GLU A 169 -18.40 6.15 -15.60
C GLU A 169 -18.66 5.51 -14.21
N MET A 170 -17.60 5.12 -13.50
CA MET A 170 -17.68 4.68 -12.10
C MET A 170 -18.06 5.84 -11.17
N LEU A 171 -17.56 7.05 -11.42
CA LEU A 171 -17.90 8.24 -10.65
C LEU A 171 -19.38 8.62 -10.80
N GLU A 172 -19.95 8.49 -12.01
CA GLU A 172 -21.39 8.67 -12.24
C GLU A 172 -22.25 7.70 -11.42
N ARG A 173 -21.71 6.53 -11.08
CA ARG A 173 -22.32 5.52 -10.19
C ARG A 173 -22.03 5.78 -8.71
N GLY A 174 -21.41 6.91 -8.37
CA GLY A 174 -21.07 7.27 -7.00
C GLY A 174 -19.81 6.59 -6.45
N ILE A 175 -19.01 5.94 -7.30
CA ILE A 175 -17.79 5.24 -6.91
C ILE A 175 -16.58 5.98 -7.44
N TYR A 176 -15.89 6.69 -6.55
CA TYR A 176 -14.69 7.42 -6.90
C TYR A 176 -13.48 6.47 -7.03
N VAL A 177 -13.01 6.30 -8.26
CA VAL A 177 -11.77 5.58 -8.58
C VAL A 177 -10.93 6.40 -9.54
N ILE A 178 -9.63 6.11 -9.60
CA ILE A 178 -8.71 6.79 -10.49
C ILE A 178 -8.04 5.79 -11.42
N GLY A 179 -8.11 6.10 -12.72
CA GLY A 179 -7.33 5.44 -13.76
C GLY A 179 -5.90 5.96 -13.78
N PHE A 180 -4.94 5.03 -13.78
CA PHE A 180 -3.52 5.32 -13.94
C PHE A 180 -3.06 4.89 -15.32
N SER A 181 -2.32 5.77 -15.99
CA SER A 181 -1.73 5.54 -17.30
C SER A 181 -0.34 6.20 -17.37
N TYR A 182 0.31 6.12 -18.53
CA TYR A 182 1.62 6.74 -18.75
C TYR A 182 1.58 8.26 -18.45
N PRO A 183 2.58 8.85 -17.77
CA PRO A 183 3.89 8.28 -17.40
C PRO A 183 3.94 7.57 -16.03
N VAL A 184 2.82 7.49 -15.30
CA VAL A 184 2.80 6.90 -13.95
C VAL A 184 2.98 5.38 -14.00
N VAL A 185 2.42 4.75 -15.03
CA VAL A 185 2.61 3.32 -15.33
C VAL A 185 3.07 3.14 -16.78
N PRO A 186 3.75 2.02 -17.12
CA PRO A 186 4.18 1.77 -18.49
C PRO A 186 3.03 1.82 -19.52
N LYS A 187 3.36 2.18 -20.77
CA LYS A 187 2.38 2.15 -21.88
C LYS A 187 1.82 0.73 -22.05
N GLY A 188 0.53 0.62 -22.38
CA GLY A 188 -0.16 -0.66 -22.50
C GLY A 188 -0.47 -1.35 -21.16
N LYS A 189 -0.22 -0.68 -20.03
CA LYS A 189 -0.47 -1.17 -18.68
C LYS A 189 -1.33 -0.19 -17.88
N ALA A 190 -2.28 0.48 -18.53
CA ALA A 190 -3.25 1.31 -17.83
C ALA A 190 -4.15 0.45 -16.92
N ARG A 191 -4.61 1.01 -15.81
CA ARG A 191 -5.39 0.28 -14.80
C ARG A 191 -6.23 1.21 -13.93
N ILE A 192 -7.29 0.69 -13.34
CA ILE A 192 -7.94 1.33 -12.20
C ILE A 192 -7.27 0.82 -10.94
N ARG A 193 -6.68 1.70 -10.14
CA ARG A 193 -6.03 1.31 -8.90
C ARG A 193 -7.00 1.50 -7.73
N THR A 194 -7.61 0.41 -7.28
CA THR A 194 -8.46 0.46 -6.09
C THR A 194 -7.63 0.23 -4.83
N GLN A 195 -8.12 0.78 -3.72
CA GLN A 195 -7.51 0.61 -2.40
C GLN A 195 -8.62 0.19 -1.43
N ILE A 196 -8.56 -1.05 -1.00
CA ILE A 196 -9.55 -1.59 -0.08
C ILE A 196 -9.27 -1.07 1.33
N SER A 197 -10.32 -0.88 2.10
CA SER A 197 -10.27 -0.35 3.46
C SER A 197 -11.08 -1.24 4.40
N ALA A 198 -10.64 -1.32 5.66
CA ALA A 198 -11.43 -1.89 6.74
C ALA A 198 -12.75 -1.11 6.97
N ALA A 199 -12.81 0.14 6.53
CA ALA A 199 -14.00 0.97 6.63
C ALA A 199 -15.10 0.56 5.63
N HIS A 200 -14.75 -0.12 4.53
CA HIS A 200 -15.76 -0.58 3.58
C HIS A 200 -16.66 -1.64 4.23
N SER A 201 -17.97 -1.48 4.06
CA SER A 201 -18.95 -2.51 4.36
C SER A 201 -19.00 -3.55 3.23
N GLN A 202 -19.56 -4.72 3.52
CA GLN A 202 -19.72 -5.76 2.51
C GLN A 202 -20.67 -5.31 1.39
N GLU A 203 -21.72 -4.57 1.72
CA GLU A 203 -22.66 -4.00 0.75
C GLU A 203 -21.98 -2.97 -0.17
N GLN A 204 -21.08 -2.15 0.37
CA GLN A 204 -20.28 -1.21 -0.43
C GLN A 204 -19.36 -1.94 -1.40
N LEU A 205 -18.71 -3.03 -0.96
CA LEU A 205 -17.86 -3.84 -1.82
C LEU A 205 -18.66 -4.54 -2.91
N GLN A 206 -19.82 -5.12 -2.57
CA GLN A 206 -20.74 -5.74 -3.52
C GLN A 206 -21.22 -4.73 -4.58
N HIS A 207 -21.63 -3.54 -4.13
CA HIS A 207 -22.05 -2.47 -5.04
C HIS A 207 -20.92 -2.02 -5.96
N ALA A 208 -19.71 -1.89 -5.42
CA ALA A 208 -18.53 -1.56 -6.22
C ALA A 208 -18.25 -2.64 -7.27
N VAL A 209 -18.19 -3.91 -6.89
CA VAL A 209 -17.98 -5.05 -7.82
C VAL A 209 -19.05 -5.06 -8.91
N GLN A 210 -20.33 -4.92 -8.55
CA GLN A 210 -21.42 -4.92 -9.52
C GLN A 210 -21.30 -3.77 -10.52
N SER A 211 -20.93 -2.57 -10.03
CA SER A 211 -20.70 -1.41 -10.90
C SER A 211 -19.50 -1.62 -11.83
N PHE A 212 -18.40 -2.19 -11.33
CA PHE A 212 -17.28 -2.61 -12.17
C PHE A 212 -17.75 -3.57 -13.26
N VAL A 213 -18.53 -4.60 -12.93
CA VAL A 213 -19.04 -5.59 -13.90
C VAL A 213 -19.88 -4.92 -15.00
N GLU A 214 -20.81 -4.04 -14.63
CA GLU A 214 -21.67 -3.33 -15.58
C GLU A 214 -20.84 -2.47 -16.54
N VAL A 215 -19.92 -1.66 -16.02
CA VAL A 215 -19.04 -0.81 -16.82
C VAL A 215 -18.08 -1.66 -17.66
N GLY A 216 -17.53 -2.72 -17.07
CA GLY A 216 -16.62 -3.65 -17.75
C GLY A 216 -17.27 -4.35 -18.94
N ARG A 217 -18.53 -4.75 -18.83
CA ARG A 217 -19.29 -5.31 -19.96
C ARG A 217 -19.62 -4.25 -21.01
N ALA A 218 -20.08 -3.07 -20.58
CA ALA A 218 -20.42 -1.97 -21.49
C ALA A 218 -19.21 -1.50 -22.32
N LYS A 219 -18.02 -1.51 -21.72
CA LYS A 219 -16.75 -1.12 -22.35
C LYS A 219 -15.99 -2.28 -23.01
N GLY A 220 -16.51 -3.52 -22.95
CA GLY A 220 -15.88 -4.70 -23.55
C GLY A 220 -14.60 -5.18 -22.88
N VAL A 221 -14.41 -4.88 -21.59
CA VAL A 221 -13.29 -5.35 -20.76
C VAL A 221 -13.47 -6.82 -20.37
N ILE A 222 -14.72 -7.20 -20.08
CA ILE A 222 -15.13 -8.56 -19.71
C ILE A 222 -16.39 -8.95 -20.49
N SER A 223 -16.70 -10.24 -20.54
CA SER A 223 -17.87 -10.80 -21.26
C SER A 223 -19.17 -10.85 -20.45
#